data_AF-A0A2E6VZ46-F1
#
_entry.id   AF-A0A2E6VZ46-F1
#
_cell.length_a   1.000
_cell.length_b   1.000
_cell.length_c   1.000
_cell.angle_alpha   90.00
_cell.angle_beta   90.00
_cell.angle_gamma   90.00
#
_symmetry.space_group_name_H-M   'P 1'
#
loop_
_entity.id
_entity.type
_entity.pdbx_description
1 polymer ?
#
loop_
_entity_poly.entity_id
_entity_poly.type
_entity_poly.pdbx_seq_one_letter_code
_entity_poly.pdbx_strand_id
1 'polypeptide(L)'
;MDVDALTLSLMLYVLLPLWVVCGSLDYCCHRATRIEHNTGIRESMLHSLMGVLVGVPMWISLFFEMNVLVLLTCLVFFVLHEIVAHIDVCLALPDRVISVWEQPVHA
;
A
#
# COMPACT_ATOMS: atom_id res chain seq x y z
N MET A 1 -0.33 3.70 29.08
CA MET A 1 -1.21 3.33 27.97
C MET A 1 -1.16 1.83 27.85
N ASP A 2 -2.30 1.20 27.65
CA ASP A 2 -2.38 -0.22 27.33
C ASP A 2 -1.77 -0.49 25.94
N VAL A 3 -1.25 -1.70 25.72
CA VAL A 3 -0.58 -2.08 24.45
C VAL A 3 -1.55 -2.00 23.29
N ASP A 4 -2.80 -2.39 23.51
CA ASP A 4 -3.86 -2.33 22.50
C ASP A 4 -4.17 -0.88 22.11
N ALA A 5 -4.27 0.01 23.10
CA ALA A 5 -4.50 1.44 22.87
C ALA A 5 -3.33 2.11 22.13
N LEU A 6 -2.09 1.71 22.44
CA LEU A 6 -0.90 2.19 21.73
C LEU A 6 -0.90 1.70 20.27
N THR A 7 -1.20 0.43 20.06
CA THR A 7 -1.24 -0.19 18.73
C THR A 7 -2.31 0.45 17.86
N LEU A 8 -3.53 0.61 18.39
CA LEU A 8 -4.62 1.28 17.69
C LEU A 8 -4.27 2.74 17.34
N SER A 9 -3.65 3.47 18.28
CA SER A 9 -3.22 4.86 18.03
C SER A 9 -2.17 4.97 16.93
N LEU A 10 -1.20 4.05 16.91
CA LEU A 10 -0.20 3.96 15.86
C LEU A 10 -0.84 3.71 14.49
N MET A 11 -1.81 2.78 14.42
CA MET A 11 -2.51 2.48 13.18
C MET A 11 -3.32 3.67 12.67
N LEU A 12 -4.11 4.31 13.54
CA LEU A 12 -5.04 5.37 13.14
C LEU A 12 -4.39 6.72 12.86
N TYR A 13 -3.36 7.09 13.63
CA TYR A 13 -2.82 8.45 13.59
C TYR A 13 -1.43 8.54 12.93
N VAL A 14 -0.77 7.41 12.68
CA VAL A 14 0.54 7.41 12.03
C VAL A 14 0.47 6.64 10.71
N LEU A 15 0.14 5.35 10.75
CA LEU A 15 0.20 4.49 9.57
C LEU A 15 -0.88 4.86 8.54
N LEU A 16 -2.13 5.03 8.98
CA LEU A 16 -3.22 5.36 8.07
C LEU A 16 -3.05 6.73 7.38
N PRO A 17 -2.71 7.83 8.08
CA PRO A 17 -2.43 9.10 7.42
C PRO A 17 -1.22 9.05 6.50
N LEU A 18 -0.15 8.35 6.92
CA LEU A 18 1.05 8.18 6.09
C LEU A 18 0.72 7.47 4.77
N TRP A 19 -0.08 6.40 4.83
CA TRP A 19 -0.53 5.67 3.65
C TRP A 19 -1.33 6.55 2.69
N VAL A 20 -2.27 7.36 3.21
CA VAL A 20 -3.04 8.32 2.38
C VAL A 20 -2.11 9.33 1.69
N VAL A 21 -1.10 9.82 2.41
CA VAL A 21 -0.11 10.76 1.84
C VAL A 21 0.71 10.07 0.75
N CYS A 22 1.23 8.86 0.99
CA CYS A 22 2.00 8.11 0.00
C CYS A 22 1.19 7.82 -1.27
N GLY A 23 -0.02 7.28 -1.14
CA GLY A 23 -0.89 7.03 -2.30
C GLY A 23 -1.28 8.30 -3.05
N SER A 24 -1.42 9.44 -2.37
CA SER A 24 -1.67 10.73 -3.02
C SER A 24 -0.45 11.22 -3.82
N LEU A 25 0.75 11.02 -3.30
CA LEU A 25 2.00 11.38 -3.99
C LEU A 25 2.25 10.49 -5.19
N ASP A 26 2.00 9.18 -5.05
CA ASP A 26 2.06 8.22 -6.15
C ASP A 26 1.09 8.60 -7.29
N TYR A 27 -0.16 8.91 -6.95
CA TYR A 27 -1.12 9.43 -7.93
C TYR A 27 -0.62 10.70 -8.65
N CYS A 28 0.08 11.60 -7.94
CA CYS A 28 0.69 12.78 -8.56
C CYS A 28 1.80 12.40 -9.55
N CYS A 29 2.60 11.38 -9.25
CA CYS A 29 3.61 10.82 -10.16
C CYS A 29 2.97 10.18 -11.39
N HIS A 30 1.91 9.39 -11.22
CA HIS A 30 1.14 8.80 -12.31
C HIS A 30 0.55 9.85 -13.24
N ARG A 31 -0.05 10.90 -12.66
CA ARG A 31 -0.60 12.02 -13.42
C ARG A 31 0.49 12.79 -14.18
N ALA A 32 1.66 12.96 -13.59
CA ALA A 32 2.79 13.62 -14.25
C ALA A 32 3.34 12.81 -15.43
N THR A 33 3.31 11.47 -15.33
CA THR A 33 3.77 10.54 -16.37
C THR A 33 2.70 10.13 -17.37
N ARG A 34 1.45 10.59 -17.19
CA ARG A 34 0.30 10.33 -18.06
C ARG A 34 0.06 8.84 -18.31
N ILE A 35 -0.05 8.09 -17.21
CA ILE A 35 -0.16 6.63 -17.28
C ILE A 35 -1.35 6.14 -18.11
N GLU A 36 -2.38 6.97 -18.30
CA GLU A 36 -3.54 6.68 -19.14
C GLU A 36 -3.20 6.36 -20.60
N HIS A 37 -2.00 6.75 -21.06
CA HIS A 37 -1.55 6.55 -22.45
C HIS A 37 -0.50 5.44 -22.64
N ASN A 38 -0.02 4.78 -21.57
CA ASN A 38 0.96 3.69 -21.65
C ASN A 38 0.47 2.39 -20.99
N THR A 39 0.31 2.36 -19.68
CA THR A 39 0.13 1.17 -18.83
C THR A 39 -1.06 1.28 -17.87
N GLY A 40 -1.80 2.39 -17.92
CA GLY A 40 -2.67 2.86 -16.85
C GLY A 40 -3.68 1.85 -16.33
N ILE A 41 -4.28 1.00 -17.17
CA ILE A 41 -5.22 -0.04 -16.71
C ILE A 41 -4.49 -1.11 -15.89
N ARG A 42 -3.31 -1.54 -16.34
CA ARG A 42 -2.55 -2.61 -15.68
C ARG A 42 -2.08 -2.18 -14.29
N GLU A 43 -1.51 -0.98 -14.21
CA GLU A 43 -1.04 -0.41 -12.94
C GLU A 43 -2.20 -0.07 -12.01
N SER A 44 -3.29 0.50 -12.53
CA SER A 44 -4.49 0.74 -11.71
C SER A 44 -5.06 -0.54 -11.10
N MET A 45 -4.99 -1.67 -11.82
CA MET A 45 -5.42 -2.96 -11.28
C MET A 45 -4.48 -3.49 -10.19
N LEU A 46 -3.16 -3.34 -10.36
CA LEU A 46 -2.18 -3.73 -9.35
C LEU A 46 -2.29 -2.86 -8.09
N HIS A 47 -2.52 -1.56 -8.26
CA HIS A 47 -2.78 -0.63 -7.16
C HIS A 47 -4.08 -0.94 -6.43
N SER A 48 -5.13 -1.32 -7.16
CA SER A 48 -6.37 -1.80 -6.55
C SER A 48 -6.14 -3.08 -5.75
N LEU A 49 -5.31 -4.01 -6.24
CA LEU A 49 -4.91 -5.21 -5.52
C LEU A 49 -4.11 -4.88 -4.25
N MET A 50 -3.14 -3.97 -4.34
CA MET A 50 -2.38 -3.46 -3.19
C MET A 50 -3.32 -2.83 -2.15
N GLY A 51 -4.29 -2.02 -2.59
CA GLY A 51 -5.32 -1.45 -1.73
C GLY A 51 -6.16 -2.51 -0.99
N VAL A 52 -6.51 -3.63 -1.65
CA VAL A 52 -7.17 -4.76 -0.98
C VAL A 52 -6.23 -5.44 0.03
N LEU A 53 -4.96 -5.61 -0.31
CA LEU A 53 -3.96 -6.22 0.57
C LEU A 53 -3.72 -5.42 1.85
N VAL A 54 -3.86 -4.09 1.82
CA VAL A 54 -3.85 -3.22 3.02
C VAL A 54 -5.22 -3.20 3.71
N GLY A 55 -6.30 -3.12 2.94
CA GLY A 55 -7.66 -2.99 3.44
C GLY A 55 -8.11 -4.18 4.28
N VAL A 56 -7.69 -5.41 3.94
CA VAL A 56 -8.05 -6.62 4.69
C VAL A 56 -7.45 -6.63 6.11
N PRO A 57 -6.14 -6.44 6.33
CA PRO A 57 -5.55 -6.27 7.66
C PRO A 57 -6.19 -5.16 8.49
N MET A 58 -6.49 -4.02 7.87
CA MET A 58 -7.17 -2.91 8.55
C MET A 58 -8.56 -3.32 9.02
N TRP A 59 -9.33 -3.96 8.14
CA TRP A 59 -10.67 -4.46 8.49
C TRP A 59 -10.59 -5.48 9.63
N ILE A 60 -9.68 -6.46 9.56
CA ILE A 60 -9.51 -7.45 10.64
C ILE A 60 -9.12 -6.75 11.95
N SER A 61 -8.20 -5.79 11.92
CA SER A 61 -7.71 -5.08 13.11
C SER A 61 -8.77 -4.18 13.77
N LEU A 62 -9.79 -3.75 13.02
CA LEU A 62 -10.89 -2.94 13.54
C LEU A 62 -12.01 -3.79 14.17
N PHE A 63 -12.22 -5.01 13.68
CA PHE A 63 -13.37 -5.84 14.07
C PHE A 63 -13.03 -7.03 14.96
N PHE A 64 -11.75 -7.41 15.07
CA PHE A 64 -11.30 -8.56 15.87
C PHE A 64 -10.33 -8.12 16.96
N GLU A 65 -10.33 -8.88 18.06
CA GLU A 65 -9.36 -8.69 19.14
C GLU A 65 -7.93 -8.94 18.64
N MET A 66 -7.01 -8.06 19.04
CA MET A 66 -5.62 -8.16 18.64
C MET A 66 -4.96 -9.35 19.35
N ASN A 67 -4.72 -10.41 18.60
CA ASN A 67 -4.04 -11.61 19.08
C ASN A 67 -2.95 -12.05 18.09
N VAL A 68 -2.22 -13.10 18.45
CA VAL A 68 -1.09 -13.59 17.64
C VAL A 68 -1.53 -13.98 16.22
N LEU A 69 -2.71 -14.57 16.05
CA LEU A 69 -3.23 -14.96 14.73
C LEU A 69 -3.54 -13.73 13.86
N VAL A 70 -4.16 -12.70 14.45
CA VAL A 70 -4.43 -11.43 13.75
C VAL A 70 -3.12 -10.78 13.31
N LEU A 71 -2.13 -10.71 14.21
CA LEU A 71 -0.81 -10.13 13.91
C LEU A 71 -0.09 -10.89 12.78
N LEU A 72 -0.10 -12.23 12.82
CA LEU A 72 0.48 -13.06 11.76
C LEU A 72 -0.23 -12.87 10.42
N THR A 73 -1.55 -12.71 10.44
CA THR A 73 -2.33 -12.41 9.24
C THR A 73 -1.93 -11.05 8.66
N CYS A 74 -1.87 -10.01 9.49
CA CYS A 74 -1.38 -8.69 9.07
C CYS A 74 0.04 -8.76 8.45
N LEU A 75 0.94 -9.56 9.05
CA LEU A 75 2.29 -9.75 8.52
C LEU A 75 2.30 -10.44 7.15
N VAL A 76 1.47 -11.47 6.94
CA VAL A 76 1.35 -12.14 5.64
C VAL A 76 0.88 -11.17 4.56
N PHE A 77 -0.16 -10.38 4.86
CA PHE A 77 -0.66 -9.38 3.93
C PHE A 77 0.34 -8.26 3.65
N PHE A 78 1.12 -7.85 4.66
CA PHE A 78 2.23 -6.92 4.48
C PHE A 78 3.29 -7.47 3.50
N VAL A 79 3.69 -8.73 3.65
CA VAL A 79 4.65 -9.37 2.73
C VAL A 79 4.06 -9.50 1.32
N LEU A 80 2.78 -9.87 1.20
CA LEU A 80 2.10 -9.95 -0.10
C LEU A 80 2.03 -8.58 -0.77
N HIS A 81 1.76 -7.52 0.01
CA HIS A 81 1.76 -6.15 -0.48
C HIS A 81 3.10 -5.78 -1.09
N GLU A 82 4.20 -6.02 -0.37
CA GLU A 82 5.56 -5.75 -0.85
C GLU A 82 5.89 -6.51 -2.14
N ILE A 83 5.46 -7.78 -2.24
CA ILE A 83 5.63 -8.58 -3.47
C ILE A 83 4.88 -7.95 -4.64
N VAL A 84 3.63 -7.52 -4.44
CA VAL A 84 2.83 -6.89 -5.50
C VAL A 84 3.41 -5.53 -5.90
N ALA A 85 3.87 -4.72 -4.95
CA ALA A 85 4.55 -3.45 -5.21
C ALA A 85 5.82 -3.67 -6.07
N HIS A 86 6.62 -4.68 -5.75
CA HIS A 86 7.76 -5.06 -6.57
C HIS A 86 7.38 -5.52 -7.99
N ILE A 87 6.29 -6.28 -8.12
CA ILE A 87 5.76 -6.70 -9.43
C ILE A 87 5.34 -5.47 -10.24
N ASP A 88 4.64 -4.50 -9.63
CA ASP A 88 4.20 -3.27 -10.27
C ASP A 88 5.38 -2.50 -10.89
N VAL A 89 6.44 -2.27 -10.10
CA VAL A 89 7.68 -1.65 -10.59
C VAL A 89 8.29 -2.44 -11.75
N CYS A 90 8.39 -3.77 -11.64
CA CYS A 90 8.96 -4.61 -12.71
C CYS A 90 8.15 -4.54 -14.00
N LEU A 91 6.83 -4.36 -13.91
CA LEU A 91 5.94 -4.27 -15.05
C LEU A 91 5.91 -2.88 -15.68
N ALA A 92 6.13 -1.82 -14.89
CA ALA A 92 6.16 -0.44 -15.36
C ALA A 92 7.50 -0.03 -16.00
N LEU A 93 8.62 -0.60 -15.55
CA LEU A 93 9.98 -0.27 -16.03
C LEU A 93 10.20 -0.36 -17.56
N PRO A 94 9.66 -1.36 -18.29
CA PRO A 94 9.81 -1.42 -19.74
C PRO A 94 9.07 -0.31 -20.48
N ASP A 95 7.99 0.20 -19.89
CA ASP A 95 7.03 1.10 -20.53
C ASP A 95 7.22 2.57 -20.13
N ARG A 96 7.86 2.84 -18.98
CA ARG A 96 8.29 4.19 -18.58
C ARG A 96 9.49 4.20 -17.62
N VAL A 97 10.09 5.38 -17.48
CA VAL A 97 11.08 5.65 -16.43
C VAL A 97 10.36 5.95 -15.11
N ILE A 98 10.61 5.13 -14.09
CA ILE A 98 10.18 5.36 -12.71
C ILE A 98 11.22 6.22 -12.02
N SER A 99 10.82 7.36 -11.46
CA SER A 99 11.78 8.25 -10.80
C SER A 99 12.21 7.71 -9.42
N VAL A 100 13.36 8.16 -8.92
CA VAL A 100 13.84 7.84 -7.57
C VAL A 100 12.83 8.29 -6.49
N TRP A 101 12.03 9.31 -6.80
CA TRP A 101 10.99 9.82 -5.91
C TRP A 101 9.71 8.99 -5.95
N GLU A 102 9.48 8.23 -7.01
CA GLU A 102 8.29 7.39 -7.21
C GLU A 102 8.46 6.01 -6.58
N GLN A 103 9.69 5.47 -6.52
CA GLN A 103 9.97 4.19 -5.87
C GLN A 103 9.53 4.08 -4.39
N PRO A 104 9.77 5.06 -3.49
CA PRO A 104 9.36 4.95 -2.09
C PRO A 104 7.86 5.19 -1.85
N VAL A 105 7.12 5.71 -2.83
CA VAL A 105 5.66 5.95 -2.73
C VAL A 105 4.83 4.93 -3.48
N HIS A 106 5.45 4.10 -4.32
CA HIS A 106 4.82 2.94 -4.97
C HIS A 106 4.52 1.77 -4.02
N ALA A 107 4.95 1.86 -2.76
CA ALA A 107 4.86 0.83 -1.73
C ALA A 107 4.04 1.28 -0.51
#